data_AF-A0A1D8NWN0-F1
#
_entry.id   AF-A0A1D8NWN0-F1
#
_cell.length_a   1.000
_cell.length_b   1.000
_cell.length_c   1.000
_cell.angle_alpha   90.00
_cell.angle_beta   90.00
_cell.angle_gamma   90.00
#
_symmetry.space_group_name_H-M   'P 1'
#
loop_
_entity.id
_entity.type
_entity.pdbx_description
1 polymer ?
#
loop_
_entity_poly.entity_id
_entity_poly.type
_entity_poly.pdbx_seq_one_letter_code
_entity_poly.pdbx_strand_id
1 'polypeptide(L)'
;MKTPFTPKTSNLLSRRRLMGHVVLGGAAALVLSACGGGGDSSTNSKDLVVALDRLEPGMTIEEAIAAIGWPANAGDRAWTDSGNQLLLFTKGKPYDDATYLDVATLRLIDRTITRYYFVE
;
A
#
# COMPACT_ATOMS: atom_id res chain seq x y z
N MET A 1 -21.03 -39.74 -65.88
CA MET A 1 -20.12 -39.25 -66.95
C MET A 1 -19.55 -37.90 -66.52
N LYS A 2 -18.26 -37.63 -66.81
CA LYS A 2 -17.51 -36.34 -66.78
C LYS A 2 -17.74 -35.33 -65.62
N THR A 3 -16.70 -35.18 -64.79
CA THR A 3 -16.19 -33.91 -64.24
C THR A 3 -15.66 -33.00 -65.39
N PRO A 4 -15.39 -31.68 -65.24
CA PRO A 4 -14.63 -30.96 -64.18
C PRO A 4 -15.37 -29.68 -63.66
N PHE A 5 -14.82 -28.69 -62.93
CA PHE A 5 -13.45 -28.29 -62.56
C PHE A 5 -13.35 -27.72 -61.12
N THR A 6 -12.13 -27.34 -60.72
CA THR A 6 -11.68 -26.67 -59.48
C THR A 6 -11.04 -25.29 -59.83
N PRO A 7 -10.31 -24.56 -58.96
CA PRO A 7 -10.46 -24.21 -57.54
C PRO A 7 -10.38 -22.67 -57.30
N LYS A 8 -10.42 -22.22 -56.03
CA LYS A 8 -9.44 -21.27 -55.41
C LYS A 8 -9.69 -21.28 -53.89
N THR A 9 -8.75 -21.76 -53.07
CA THR A 9 -7.75 -20.96 -52.33
C THR A 9 -8.35 -19.75 -51.59
N SER A 10 -8.12 -19.53 -50.29
CA SER A 10 -7.29 -20.27 -49.34
C SER A 10 -7.39 -19.64 -47.95
N ASN A 11 -6.92 -20.40 -46.95
CA ASN A 11 -6.13 -19.90 -45.82
C ASN A 11 -6.82 -19.35 -44.56
N LEU A 12 -6.18 -19.73 -43.44
CA LEU A 12 -6.10 -19.06 -42.14
C LEU A 12 -7.32 -19.09 -41.19
N LEU A 13 -7.39 -20.20 -40.45
CA LEU A 13 -7.01 -20.20 -39.03
C LEU A 13 -6.97 -18.81 -38.33
N SER A 14 -8.09 -18.40 -37.74
CA SER A 14 -8.14 -17.65 -36.47
C SER A 14 -9.54 -17.82 -35.86
N ARG A 15 -9.71 -18.84 -35.02
CA ARG A 15 -9.61 -18.73 -33.55
C ARG A 15 -10.63 -17.76 -32.93
N ARG A 16 -11.77 -18.37 -32.58
CA ARG A 16 -12.52 -18.18 -31.32
C ARG A 16 -13.02 -16.78 -30.95
N ARG A 17 -14.33 -16.63 -31.20
CA ARG A 17 -15.38 -16.27 -30.20
C ARG A 17 -15.42 -14.84 -29.64
N LEU A 18 -16.52 -14.16 -30.01
CA LEU A 18 -17.43 -13.39 -29.14
C LEU A 18 -16.80 -12.19 -28.38
N MET A 19 -16.97 -10.93 -28.81
CA MET A 19 -18.23 -10.15 -28.86
C MET A 19 -19.06 -10.28 -27.57
N GLY A 20 -19.17 -9.20 -26.77
CA GLY A 20 -19.90 -9.24 -25.49
C GLY A 20 -19.85 -7.97 -24.63
N HIS A 21 -20.01 -6.79 -25.24
CA HIS A 21 -20.41 -5.50 -24.63
C HIS A 21 -20.27 -5.30 -23.11
N VAL A 22 -19.24 -4.55 -22.69
CA VAL A 22 -19.22 -3.90 -21.38
C VAL A 22 -20.20 -2.73 -21.40
N VAL A 23 -21.27 -2.81 -20.61
CA VAL A 23 -22.19 -1.69 -20.35
C VAL A 23 -22.16 -1.37 -18.86
N LEU A 24 -21.42 -0.32 -18.51
CA LEU A 24 -21.49 0.45 -17.28
C LEU A 24 -21.06 1.87 -17.69
N GLY A 25 -21.83 2.94 -17.56
CA GLY A 25 -23.07 3.11 -16.80
C GLY A 25 -22.91 4.29 -15.85
N GLY A 26 -23.16 5.51 -16.33
CA GLY A 26 -23.20 6.72 -15.48
C GLY A 26 -21.85 7.42 -15.28
N ALA A 27 -21.87 8.75 -15.31
CA ALA A 27 -20.68 9.58 -15.19
C ALA A 27 -20.32 9.89 -13.73
N ALA A 28 -19.01 9.88 -13.43
CA ALA A 28 -18.39 10.79 -12.47
C ALA A 28 -16.97 11.10 -12.95
N ALA A 29 -16.78 12.27 -13.57
CA ALA A 29 -15.46 12.73 -14.01
C ALA A 29 -14.67 13.26 -12.80
N LEU A 30 -14.14 12.36 -11.99
CA LEU A 30 -13.08 12.69 -11.03
C LEU A 30 -11.74 12.77 -11.78
N VAL A 31 -11.58 13.85 -12.55
CA VAL A 31 -10.25 14.31 -12.96
C VAL A 31 -9.55 14.73 -11.67
N LEU A 32 -8.85 13.78 -11.05
CA LEU A 32 -7.77 14.10 -10.12
C LEU A 32 -6.74 14.89 -10.93
N SER A 33 -6.87 16.22 -10.88
CA SER A 33 -5.83 17.15 -11.27
C SER A 33 -4.66 16.90 -10.33
N ALA A 34 -3.79 15.97 -10.71
CA ALA A 34 -2.46 15.79 -10.16
C ALA A 34 -1.58 16.99 -10.57
N CYS A 35 -2.00 18.18 -10.12
CA CYS A 35 -1.18 19.37 -10.03
C CYS A 35 -0.20 19.14 -8.89
N GLY A 36 0.84 18.38 -9.19
CA GLY A 36 1.85 17.89 -8.26
C GLY A 36 3.16 17.62 -8.97
N GLY A 37 3.50 18.47 -9.95
CA GLY A 37 4.83 18.49 -10.56
C GLY A 37 5.85 19.01 -9.56
N GLY A 38 6.45 18.11 -8.79
CA GLY A 38 7.53 18.36 -7.85
C GLY A 38 8.65 17.35 -8.11
N GLY A 39 9.50 17.67 -9.08
CA GLY A 39 10.72 16.92 -9.34
C GLY A 39 11.85 17.50 -8.52
N ASP A 40 12.05 17.01 -7.31
CA ASP A 40 13.22 17.32 -6.49
C ASP A 40 13.94 16.03 -6.08
N SER A 41 15.27 16.07 -6.20
CA SER A 41 16.16 14.98 -5.83
C SER A 41 16.36 14.94 -4.31
N SER A 42 15.26 14.76 -3.57
CA SER A 42 15.27 14.69 -2.12
C SER A 42 15.73 13.31 -1.66
N THR A 43 16.89 13.28 -1.00
CA THR A 43 17.35 12.20 -0.12
C THR A 43 16.15 11.64 0.66
N ASN A 44 15.99 10.30 0.69
CA ASN A 44 14.89 9.59 1.38
C ASN A 44 14.89 9.84 2.90
N SER A 45 14.52 11.05 3.32
CA SER A 45 14.41 11.48 4.72
C SER A 45 13.20 10.78 5.32
N LYS A 46 13.45 9.88 6.26
CA LYS A 46 12.40 9.09 6.91
C LYS A 46 11.76 9.92 8.01
N ASP A 47 10.79 10.75 7.63
CA ASP A 47 10.04 11.56 8.58
C ASP A 47 9.22 10.65 9.53
N LEU A 48 9.75 10.49 10.75
CA LEU A 48 9.14 9.67 11.80
C LEU A 48 7.88 10.31 12.39
N VAL A 49 7.65 11.62 12.21
CA VAL A 49 6.41 12.30 12.61
C VAL A 49 5.29 11.87 11.65
N VAL A 50 5.54 11.96 10.33
CA VAL A 50 4.60 11.47 9.32
C VAL A 50 4.36 9.97 9.47
N ALA A 51 5.37 9.19 9.85
CA ALA A 51 5.20 7.77 10.15
C ALA A 51 4.26 7.51 11.34
N LEU A 52 4.36 8.31 12.42
CA LEU A 52 3.47 8.24 13.59
C LEU A 52 2.03 8.68 13.26
N ASP A 53 1.84 9.61 12.32
CA ASP A 53 0.52 10.11 11.87
C ASP A 53 -0.25 9.13 10.98
N ARG A 54 0.39 8.06 10.48
CA ARG A 54 -0.27 6.99 9.72
C ARG A 54 -0.75 5.81 10.58
N LEU A 55 -0.46 5.82 11.88
CA LEU A 55 -0.84 4.75 12.79
C LEU A 55 -2.24 5.03 13.36
N GLU A 56 -3.12 4.04 13.28
CA GLU A 56 -4.53 4.14 13.70
C GLU A 56 -4.88 3.07 14.76
N PRO A 57 -5.90 3.31 15.60
CA PRO A 57 -6.39 2.30 16.55
C PRO A 57 -6.87 1.03 15.85
N GLY A 58 -6.61 -0.12 16.44
CA GLY A 58 -6.98 -1.43 15.86
C GLY A 58 -6.01 -1.98 14.82
N MET A 59 -4.98 -1.24 14.40
CA MET A 59 -3.91 -1.79 13.57
C MET A 59 -3.16 -2.92 14.30
N THR A 60 -2.93 -4.02 13.58
CA THR A 60 -1.89 -5.00 13.95
C THR A 60 -0.50 -4.39 13.80
N ILE A 61 0.50 -5.02 14.42
CA ILE A 61 1.90 -4.61 14.24
C ILE A 61 2.36 -4.72 12.78
N GLU A 62 1.87 -5.69 12.03
CA GLU A 62 2.23 -5.84 10.61
C GLU A 62 1.66 -4.70 9.76
N GLU A 63 0.40 -4.31 10.01
CA GLU A 63 -0.23 -3.14 9.41
C GLU A 63 0.47 -1.84 9.82
N ALA A 64 0.86 -1.70 11.08
CA ALA A 64 1.63 -0.55 11.57
C ALA A 64 3.00 -0.43 10.87
N ILE A 65 3.72 -1.55 10.68
CA ILE A 65 4.98 -1.61 9.93
C ILE A 65 4.74 -1.23 8.46
N ALA A 66 3.67 -1.74 7.84
CA ALA A 66 3.30 -1.44 6.46
C ALA A 66 2.90 0.05 6.27
N ALA A 67 2.19 0.65 7.22
CA ALA A 67 1.80 2.05 7.23
C ALA A 67 3.02 3.00 7.35
N ILE A 68 4.01 2.64 8.17
CA ILE A 68 5.30 3.34 8.22
C ILE A 68 5.99 3.27 6.85
N GLY A 69 5.94 2.11 6.17
CA GLY A 69 6.33 1.97 4.76
C GLY A 69 7.82 1.72 4.52
N TRP A 70 8.60 1.45 5.57
CA TRP A 70 9.99 1.00 5.47
C TRP A 70 10.36 0.10 6.66
N PRO A 71 11.32 -0.84 6.52
CA PRO A 71 11.70 -1.74 7.60
C PRO A 71 12.34 -1.00 8.77
N ALA A 72 12.15 -1.57 9.97
CA ALA A 72 12.83 -1.17 11.20
C ALA A 72 14.35 -1.36 11.06
N ASN A 73 15.14 -0.50 11.73
CA ASN A 73 16.60 -0.48 11.63
C ASN A 73 17.33 -0.57 12.98
N ALA A 74 16.60 -0.56 14.11
CA ALA A 74 17.17 -0.61 15.46
C ALA A 74 16.62 -1.79 16.30
N GLY A 75 16.28 -2.90 15.63
CA GLY A 75 15.59 -4.06 16.21
C GLY A 75 14.14 -4.15 15.75
N ASP A 76 13.45 -5.22 16.13
CA ASP A 76 12.04 -5.40 15.77
C ASP A 76 11.21 -4.25 16.35
N ARG A 77 10.52 -3.52 15.45
CA ARG A 77 9.61 -2.39 15.78
C ARG A 77 10.31 -1.11 16.27
N ALA A 78 11.58 -0.88 15.90
CA ALA A 78 12.31 0.35 16.19
C ALA A 78 12.89 1.02 14.93
N TRP A 79 12.55 2.30 14.72
CA TRP A 79 13.03 3.12 13.61
C TRP A 79 13.80 4.33 14.13
N THR A 80 15.02 4.51 13.67
CA THR A 80 15.88 5.65 14.02
C THR A 80 16.26 6.40 12.74
N ASP A 81 16.05 7.72 12.72
CA ASP A 81 16.48 8.59 11.63
C ASP A 81 16.90 9.96 12.19
N SER A 82 18.03 10.49 11.72
CA SER A 82 18.48 11.87 12.04
C SER A 82 18.52 12.23 13.54
N GLY A 83 18.74 11.25 14.42
CA GLY A 83 18.75 11.40 15.89
C GLY A 83 17.38 11.22 16.57
N ASN A 84 16.31 11.12 15.78
CA ASN A 84 14.97 10.80 16.25
C ASN A 84 14.74 9.28 16.28
N GLN A 85 13.81 8.80 17.10
CA GLN A 85 13.48 7.38 17.25
C GLN A 85 11.98 7.13 17.44
N LEU A 86 11.38 6.29 16.60
CA LEU A 86 10.02 5.76 16.74
C LEU A 86 10.08 4.30 17.25
N LEU A 87 9.29 4.01 18.28
CA LEU A 87 9.18 2.71 18.94
C LEU A 87 7.72 2.28 19.01
N LEU A 88 7.40 1.06 18.62
CA LEU A 88 6.05 0.48 18.79
C LEU A 88 6.04 -0.58 19.89
N PHE A 89 5.04 -0.52 20.76
CA PHE A 89 4.83 -1.42 21.88
C PHE A 89 3.43 -2.05 21.83
N THR A 90 3.33 -3.22 22.46
CA THR A 90 2.13 -4.05 22.46
C THR A 90 1.91 -4.60 23.86
N LYS A 91 0.75 -4.36 24.47
CA LYS A 91 0.38 -5.01 25.73
C LYS A 91 -0.21 -6.39 25.48
N GLY A 92 0.35 -7.38 26.17
CA GLY A 92 -0.27 -8.68 26.34
C GLY A 92 0.18 -9.76 25.37
N LYS A 93 -0.44 -10.93 25.54
CA LYS A 93 -0.33 -12.06 24.60
C LYS A 93 -1.14 -11.73 23.34
N PRO A 94 -0.83 -12.33 22.17
CA PRO A 94 -1.65 -12.14 20.97
C PRO A 94 -3.12 -12.47 21.25
N TYR A 95 -4.01 -11.60 20.77
CA TYR A 95 -5.44 -11.85 20.70
C TYR A 95 -5.70 -12.53 19.35
N ASP A 96 -6.30 -13.73 19.36
CA ASP A 96 -6.63 -14.50 18.15
C ASP A 96 -5.46 -14.60 17.15
N ASP A 97 -4.27 -14.98 17.66
CA ASP A 97 -2.98 -15.04 16.96
C ASP A 97 -2.44 -13.71 16.39
N ALA A 98 -3.20 -12.61 16.46
CA ALA A 98 -2.78 -11.27 16.08
C ALA A 98 -2.15 -10.48 17.24
N THR A 99 -1.11 -9.70 16.96
CA THR A 99 -0.54 -8.74 17.93
C THR A 99 -0.89 -7.32 17.52
N TYR A 100 -1.83 -6.70 18.23
CA TYR A 100 -2.26 -5.32 18.01
C TYR A 100 -1.26 -4.29 18.54
N LEU A 101 -1.18 -3.14 17.87
CA LEU A 101 -0.47 -1.95 18.35
C LEU A 101 -1.20 -1.38 19.58
N ASP A 102 -0.49 -1.22 20.70
CA ASP A 102 -1.04 -0.63 21.93
C ASP A 102 -0.51 0.80 22.16
N VAL A 103 0.79 1.00 21.92
CA VAL A 103 1.45 2.30 22.13
C VAL A 103 2.49 2.55 21.04
N ALA A 104 2.54 3.76 20.50
CA ALA A 104 3.68 4.26 19.74
C ALA A 104 4.34 5.42 20.48
N THR A 105 5.66 5.41 20.58
CA THR A 105 6.46 6.48 21.19
C THR A 105 7.48 7.00 20.20
N LEU A 106 7.35 8.28 19.84
CA LEU A 106 8.29 9.03 19.03
C LEU A 106 9.13 9.94 19.93
N ARG A 107 10.43 9.65 20.01
CA ARG A 107 11.44 10.49 20.65
C ARG A 107 12.06 11.38 19.59
N LEU A 108 11.90 12.69 19.76
CA LEU A 108 12.58 13.72 19.00
C LEU A 108 13.73 14.29 19.85
N ILE A 109 14.63 15.05 19.23
CA ILE A 109 15.77 15.69 19.91
C ILE A 109 15.31 16.62 21.05
N ASP A 110 14.17 17.30 20.87
CA ASP A 110 13.63 18.33 21.78
C ASP A 110 12.45 17.85 22.66
N ARG A 111 11.75 16.79 22.27
CA ARG A 111 10.50 16.34 22.93
C ARG A 111 10.22 14.85 22.71
N THR A 112 9.32 14.28 23.50
CA THR A 112 8.77 12.93 23.27
C THR A 112 7.25 13.00 23.08
N ILE A 113 6.74 12.27 22.10
CA ILE A 113 5.33 12.13 21.78
C ILE A 113 4.96 10.66 21.98
N THR A 114 3.93 10.39 22.78
CA THR A 114 3.40 9.03 22.99
C THR A 114 1.93 9.00 22.61
N ARG A 115 1.53 8.02 21.80
CA ARG A 115 0.15 7.76 21.41
C ARG A 115 -0.27 6.37 21.84
N TYR A 116 -1.53 6.25 22.27
CA TYR A 116 -2.15 5.01 22.70
C TYR A 116 -3.23 4.60 21.70
N TYR A 117 -3.32 3.32 21.39
CA TYR A 117 -4.08 2.75 20.27
C TYR A 117 -5.07 1.67 20.74
N PHE A 118 -5.67 1.89 21.91
CA PHE A 118 -6.67 0.99 22.48
C PHE A 118 -7.85 0.80 21.51
N VAL A 119 -8.29 -0.45 21.38
CA VAL A 119 -9.56 -0.81 20.75
C VAL A 119 -10.62 -0.81 21.85
N GLU A 120 -11.72 -0.06 21.64
CA GLU A 120 -12.89 -0.04 22.53
C GLU A 120 -13.82 -1.24 22.33
#